data_AF-A0AAV2KP85-F1
#
_entry.id   AF-A0AAV2KP85-F1
#
_cell.length_a   1.000
_cell.length_b   1.000
_cell.length_c   1.000
_cell.angle_alpha   90.00
_cell.angle_beta   90.00
_cell.angle_gamma   90.00
#
_symmetry.space_group_name_H-M   'P 1'
#
loop_
_entity.id
_entity.type
_entity.pdbx_description
1 polymer ?
#
loop_
_entity_poly.entity_id
_entity_poly.type
_entity_poly.pdbx_seq_one_letter_code
_entity_poly.pdbx_strand_id
1 'polypeptide(L)'
;MVGRLTGVVKRVKDVAPLLTAVHCSIHREALATKTMSADLNKVLNEAVKTVNFIKSRPLQSRLFGILCAEMGSEHRQLLLHTEVRWLSRGKVLTRLYELRDEVRVFFVDVRFELAERFCDFEWLCKLAYLADIFGYLNGLNLSLQGKTVTVFQVQNKIDATIKKFEMWDRRVGQNNFESLDSLSDLLGSEESEIPRSVASAVSAHLQALGTQLRKYFPAQDNMNNWIENPFVIQAQDAAGLSSREQDSLVELSCDSSLKLEFTQTHLVRFWIRVFKEYPHLADKAIRFLMPFSTTYLCETGFSSLVALKTKYRNRLDVTSDLRLKLTTIQPNIGALASAMQHHPSH
;
A
#
# COMPACT_ATOMS: atom_id res chain seq x y z
N MET A 1 -20.39 -4.26 0.94
CA MET A 1 -19.85 -5.43 1.69
C MET A 1 -20.26 -5.46 3.17
N VAL A 2 -20.29 -4.34 3.90
CA VAL A 2 -20.56 -4.30 5.37
C VAL A 2 -22.00 -3.85 5.73
N GLY A 3 -22.97 -3.98 4.80
CA GLY A 3 -24.34 -3.52 5.03
C GLY A 3 -25.02 -4.19 6.24
N ARG A 4 -25.69 -3.40 7.08
CA ARG A 4 -26.30 -3.83 8.35
C ARG A 4 -27.38 -4.90 8.18
N LEU A 5 -28.14 -4.83 7.09
CA LEU A 5 -29.30 -5.70 6.83
C LEU A 5 -29.01 -6.79 5.79
N THR A 6 -28.25 -6.47 4.75
CA THR A 6 -28.05 -7.35 3.59
C THR A 6 -26.57 -7.57 3.22
N GLY A 7 -25.63 -7.06 4.02
CA GLY A 7 -24.20 -7.15 3.76
C GLY A 7 -23.63 -8.54 3.96
N VAL A 8 -22.52 -8.84 3.27
CA VAL A 8 -21.76 -10.09 3.39
C VAL A 8 -21.38 -10.36 4.85
N VAL A 9 -20.91 -9.34 5.58
CA VAL A 9 -20.55 -9.48 7.00
C VAL A 9 -21.74 -9.95 7.84
N LYS A 10 -22.94 -9.42 7.60
CA LYS A 10 -24.15 -9.83 8.33
C LYS A 10 -24.50 -11.28 8.02
N ARG A 11 -24.54 -11.66 6.73
CA ARG A 11 -24.83 -13.04 6.29
C ARG A 11 -23.84 -14.05 6.86
N VAL A 12 -22.56 -13.71 6.93
CA VAL A 12 -21.55 -14.60 7.53
C VAL A 12 -21.73 -14.66 9.04
N LYS A 13 -22.05 -13.54 9.72
CA LYS A 13 -22.35 -13.53 11.16
C LYS A 13 -23.57 -14.38 11.54
N ASP A 14 -24.55 -14.51 10.65
CA ASP A 14 -25.73 -15.36 10.89
C ASP A 14 -25.37 -16.84 11.00
N VAL A 15 -24.28 -17.27 10.35
CA VAL A 15 -23.77 -18.66 10.40
C VAL A 15 -22.56 -18.81 11.33
N ALA A 16 -21.80 -17.73 11.54
CA ALA A 16 -20.61 -17.67 12.38
C ALA A 16 -20.66 -16.43 13.31
N PRO A 17 -21.37 -16.51 14.46
CA PRO A 17 -21.63 -15.35 15.33
C PRO A 17 -20.36 -14.70 15.89
N LEU A 18 -19.28 -15.48 16.05
CA LEU A 18 -17.98 -15.05 16.56
C LEU A 18 -17.11 -14.32 15.52
N LEU A 19 -17.61 -14.10 14.29
CA LEU A 19 -16.87 -13.40 13.25
C LEU A 19 -16.60 -11.94 13.62
N THR A 20 -15.32 -11.57 13.61
CA THR A 20 -14.90 -10.16 13.65
C THR A 20 -14.66 -9.66 12.23
N ALA A 21 -15.24 -8.50 11.90
CA ALA A 21 -14.99 -7.83 10.63
C ALA A 21 -14.05 -6.64 10.86
N VAL A 22 -12.95 -6.60 10.13
CA VAL A 22 -12.00 -5.48 10.13
C VAL A 22 -11.91 -4.89 8.73
N HIS A 23 -11.65 -3.59 8.66
CA HIS A 23 -11.35 -2.94 7.37
C HIS A 23 -9.90 -3.22 6.97
N CYS A 24 -9.69 -3.56 5.69
CA CYS A 24 -8.36 -3.74 5.13
C CYS A 24 -7.52 -2.46 5.26
N SER A 25 -6.28 -2.56 5.77
CA SER A 25 -5.37 -1.42 5.92
C SER A 25 -5.11 -0.71 4.60
N ILE A 26 -5.01 -1.45 3.49
CA ILE A 26 -4.78 -0.88 2.15
C ILE A 26 -5.98 -0.06 1.70
N HIS A 27 -7.19 -0.54 1.98
CA HIS A 27 -8.39 0.23 1.70
C HIS A 27 -8.48 1.48 2.57
N ARG A 28 -8.15 1.39 3.86
CA ARG A 28 -8.11 2.54 4.77
C ARG A 28 -7.09 3.58 4.33
N GLU A 29 -5.89 3.16 3.95
CA GLU A 29 -4.83 4.04 3.42
C GLU A 29 -5.32 4.74 2.15
N ALA A 30 -5.85 3.99 1.17
CA ALA A 30 -6.37 4.57 -0.07
C ALA A 30 -7.53 5.56 0.17
N LEU A 31 -8.35 5.36 1.21
CA LEU A 31 -9.38 6.32 1.60
C LEU A 31 -8.77 7.56 2.27
N ALA A 32 -7.75 7.38 3.10
CA ALA A 32 -7.07 8.48 3.78
C ALA A 32 -6.35 9.42 2.81
N THR A 33 -5.81 8.87 1.71
CA THR A 33 -5.00 9.62 0.74
C THR A 33 -5.80 10.16 -0.44
N LYS A 34 -7.13 9.96 -0.46
CA LYS A 34 -8.01 10.39 -1.55
C LYS A 34 -8.26 11.89 -1.58
N THR A 35 -8.24 12.55 -0.42
CA THR A 35 -8.61 13.97 -0.29
C THR A 35 -7.44 14.86 -0.64
N MET A 36 -7.65 15.79 -1.58
CA MET A 36 -6.62 16.73 -2.03
C MET A 36 -7.28 18.05 -2.48
N SER A 37 -6.53 19.15 -2.46
CA SER A 37 -7.02 20.46 -2.91
C SER A 37 -7.41 20.44 -4.39
N ALA A 38 -8.33 21.33 -4.78
CA ALA A 38 -8.78 21.40 -6.18
C ALA A 38 -7.63 21.68 -7.16
N ASP A 39 -6.66 22.49 -6.73
CA ASP A 39 -5.48 22.86 -7.50
C ASP A 39 -4.56 21.65 -7.78
N LEU A 40 -4.13 20.92 -6.74
CA LEU A 40 -3.31 19.72 -6.91
C LEU A 40 -4.08 18.61 -7.64
N ASN A 41 -5.39 18.49 -7.40
CA ASN A 41 -6.24 17.54 -8.12
C ASN A 41 -6.37 17.86 -9.61
N LYS A 42 -6.35 19.15 -9.98
CA LYS A 42 -6.30 19.57 -11.37
C LYS A 42 -5.01 19.10 -12.04
N VAL A 43 -3.85 19.33 -11.42
CA VAL A 43 -2.55 18.86 -11.94
C VAL A 43 -2.52 17.34 -12.09
N LEU A 44 -3.02 16.60 -11.10
CA LEU A 44 -3.14 15.15 -11.17
C LEU A 44 -3.99 14.69 -12.38
N ASN A 45 -5.15 15.31 -12.59
CA ASN A 45 -6.03 14.96 -13.70
C ASN A 45 -5.43 15.33 -15.06
N GLU A 46 -4.77 16.48 -15.16
CA GLU A 46 -4.04 16.91 -16.35
C GLU A 46 -2.90 15.92 -16.68
N ALA A 47 -2.11 15.52 -15.69
CA ALA A 47 -1.07 14.50 -15.84
C ALA A 47 -1.62 13.16 -16.35
N VAL A 48 -2.72 12.68 -15.77
CA VAL A 48 -3.39 11.44 -16.22
C VAL A 48 -3.92 11.60 -17.65
N LYS A 49 -4.48 12.76 -18.00
CA LYS A 49 -4.95 13.05 -19.37
C LYS A 49 -3.81 13.01 -20.38
N THR A 50 -2.66 13.59 -20.05
CA THR A 50 -1.44 13.53 -20.87
C THR A 50 -0.98 12.10 -21.12
N VAL A 51 -0.84 11.31 -20.05
CA VAL A 51 -0.43 9.90 -20.15
C VAL A 51 -1.41 9.12 -21.02
N ASN A 52 -2.71 9.29 -20.80
CA ASN A 52 -3.74 8.59 -21.57
C ASN A 52 -3.74 9.02 -23.04
N PHE A 53 -3.48 10.28 -23.35
CA PHE A 53 -3.38 10.74 -24.73
C PHE A 53 -2.25 10.01 -25.48
N ILE A 54 -1.04 9.98 -24.91
CA ILE A 54 0.12 9.29 -25.51
C ILE A 54 -0.10 7.78 -25.59
N LYS A 55 -0.66 7.17 -24.54
CA LYS A 55 -0.81 5.71 -24.45
C LYS A 55 -2.04 5.15 -25.16
N SER A 56 -3.08 5.95 -25.40
CA SER A 56 -4.34 5.48 -26.01
C SER A 56 -4.18 5.04 -27.46
N ARG A 57 -3.21 5.59 -28.19
CA ARG A 57 -2.96 5.29 -29.60
C ARG A 57 -1.66 4.50 -29.75
N PRO A 58 -1.68 3.28 -30.33
CA PRO A 58 -0.47 2.47 -30.50
C PRO A 58 0.66 3.18 -31.25
N LEU A 59 0.31 3.95 -32.30
CA LEU A 59 1.28 4.74 -33.05
C LEU A 59 1.95 5.80 -32.18
N GLN A 60 1.17 6.56 -31.39
CA GLN A 60 1.70 7.61 -30.52
C GLN A 60 2.60 7.01 -29.43
N SER A 61 2.19 5.91 -28.81
CA SER A 61 3.03 5.22 -27.83
C SER A 61 4.33 4.68 -28.43
N ARG A 62 4.33 4.29 -29.72
CA ARG A 62 5.54 3.82 -30.42
C ARG A 62 6.46 4.98 -30.77
N LEU A 63 5.92 6.07 -31.32
CA LEU A 63 6.68 7.27 -31.66
C LEU A 63 7.32 7.88 -30.42
N PHE A 64 6.56 7.97 -29.32
CA PHE A 64 7.09 8.42 -28.03
C PHE A 64 8.24 7.53 -27.54
N GLY A 65 8.13 6.20 -27.67
CA GLY A 65 9.20 5.30 -27.25
C GLY A 65 10.46 5.39 -28.11
N ILE A 66 10.34 5.74 -29.39
CA ILE A 66 11.48 6.04 -30.27
C ILE A 66 12.15 7.34 -29.80
N LEU A 67 11.36 8.39 -29.56
CA LEU A 67 11.86 9.68 -29.07
C LEU A 67 12.62 9.51 -27.73
N CYS A 68 12.06 8.79 -26.76
CA CYS A 68 12.76 8.50 -25.50
C CYS A 68 14.09 7.77 -25.73
N ALA A 69 14.14 6.81 -26.67
CA ALA A 69 15.37 6.10 -26.97
C ALA A 69 16.44 7.02 -27.60
N GLU A 70 16.03 7.94 -28.48
CA GLU A 70 16.91 8.92 -29.13
C GLU A 70 17.42 9.98 -28.14
N MET A 71 16.58 10.38 -27.18
CA MET A 71 16.95 11.31 -26.10
C MET A 71 17.76 10.65 -24.97
N GLY A 72 18.01 9.34 -25.04
CA GLY A 72 18.82 8.62 -24.07
C GLY A 72 18.12 8.35 -22.73
N SER A 73 16.79 8.45 -22.67
CA SER A 73 16.04 8.25 -21.43
C SER A 73 16.13 6.82 -20.93
N GLU A 74 16.23 6.64 -19.61
CA GLU A 74 16.20 5.31 -18.99
C GLU A 74 14.89 4.56 -19.26
N HIS A 75 13.80 5.32 -19.45
CA HIS A 75 12.47 4.79 -19.66
C HIS A 75 11.97 5.09 -21.07
N ARG A 76 11.55 4.05 -21.78
CA ARG A 76 11.07 4.17 -23.17
C ARG A 76 9.56 4.19 -23.30
N GLN A 77 8.85 4.22 -22.17
CA GLN A 77 7.39 4.20 -22.18
C GLN A 77 6.80 4.77 -20.90
N LEU A 78 5.71 5.51 -21.07
CA LEU A 78 4.79 5.84 -19.99
C LEU A 78 3.98 4.60 -19.57
N LEU A 79 3.60 4.59 -18.29
CA LEU A 79 2.71 3.58 -17.73
C LEU A 79 1.26 4.00 -17.95
N LEU A 80 0.42 3.09 -18.46
CA LEU A 80 -1.01 3.40 -18.60
C LEU A 80 -1.66 3.51 -17.23
N HIS A 81 -2.39 4.59 -16.99
CA HIS A 81 -3.21 4.73 -15.79
C HIS A 81 -4.54 4.02 -15.97
N THR A 82 -4.98 3.30 -14.94
CA THR A 82 -6.38 2.89 -14.80
C THR A 82 -6.86 3.26 -13.41
N GLU A 83 -8.06 3.85 -13.30
CA GLU A 83 -8.60 4.34 -12.04
C GLU A 83 -8.68 3.29 -10.93
N VAL A 84 -8.77 2.01 -11.32
CA VAL A 84 -9.02 0.86 -10.44
C VAL A 84 -7.83 0.50 -9.55
N ARG A 85 -6.60 0.93 -9.87
CA ARG A 85 -5.40 0.57 -9.09
C ARG A 85 -4.69 1.80 -8.56
N TRP A 86 -5.03 2.19 -7.33
CA TRP A 86 -4.39 3.31 -6.60
C TRP A 86 -2.85 3.26 -6.66
N LEU A 87 -2.25 2.07 -6.51
CA LEU A 87 -0.80 1.85 -6.56
C LEU A 87 -0.14 2.18 -7.91
N SER A 88 -0.90 2.24 -9.00
CA SER A 88 -0.36 2.69 -10.29
C SER A 88 -0.22 4.20 -10.38
N ARG A 89 -0.89 4.98 -9.53
CA ARG A 89 -0.88 6.45 -9.64
C ARG A 89 0.51 7.03 -9.35
N GLY A 90 1.14 6.63 -8.26
CA GLY A 90 2.51 7.06 -7.94
C GLY A 90 3.49 6.72 -9.05
N LYS A 91 3.53 5.45 -9.47
CA LYS A 91 4.42 5.03 -10.55
C LYS A 91 4.19 5.76 -11.87
N VAL A 92 2.93 6.05 -12.22
CA VAL A 92 2.59 6.81 -13.43
C VAL A 92 3.08 8.25 -13.33
N LEU A 93 2.90 8.91 -12.17
CA LEU A 93 3.34 10.29 -11.95
C LEU A 93 4.87 10.40 -11.94
N THR A 94 5.55 9.52 -11.21
CA THR A 94 7.03 9.44 -11.21
C THR A 94 7.53 9.25 -12.64
N ARG A 95 6.95 8.30 -13.39
CA ARG A 95 7.34 8.06 -14.78
C ARG A 95 7.08 9.25 -15.70
N LEU A 96 5.96 9.95 -15.52
CA LEU A 96 5.65 11.12 -16.33
C LEU A 96 6.62 12.27 -16.02
N TYR A 97 6.97 12.44 -14.74
CA TYR A 97 7.90 13.47 -14.30
C TYR A 97 9.34 13.20 -14.78
N GLU A 98 9.80 11.95 -14.69
CA GLU A 98 11.09 11.50 -15.25
C GLU A 98 11.18 11.75 -16.75
N LEU A 99 10.07 11.58 -17.49
CA LEU A 99 10.01 11.76 -18.94
C LEU A 99 9.45 13.12 -19.39
N ARG A 100 9.47 14.13 -18.51
CA ARG A 100 8.83 15.43 -18.78
C ARG A 100 9.44 16.15 -19.98
N ASP A 101 10.75 16.00 -20.20
CA ASP A 101 11.46 16.64 -21.31
C ASP A 101 11.12 15.99 -22.65
N GLU A 102 11.06 14.66 -22.69
CA GLU A 102 10.60 13.90 -23.86
C GLU A 102 9.14 14.21 -24.16
N VAL A 103 8.29 14.32 -23.14
CA VAL A 103 6.89 14.70 -23.32
C VAL A 103 6.77 16.13 -23.88
N ARG A 104 7.59 17.06 -23.39
CA ARG A 104 7.66 18.42 -23.92
C ARG A 104 8.05 18.44 -25.40
N VAL A 105 9.11 17.72 -25.78
CA VAL A 105 9.55 17.60 -27.18
C VAL A 105 8.50 16.91 -28.04
N PHE A 106 7.87 15.85 -27.54
CA PHE A 106 6.84 15.11 -28.26
C PHE A 106 5.66 15.97 -28.69
N PHE A 107 5.27 16.95 -27.87
CA PHE A 107 4.17 17.85 -28.17
C PHE A 107 4.51 19.04 -29.07
N VAL A 108 5.77 19.21 -29.46
CA VAL A 108 6.15 20.19 -30.51
C VAL A 108 5.46 19.84 -31.83
N ASP A 109 5.50 18.57 -32.22
CA ASP A 109 4.92 18.08 -33.48
C ASP A 109 3.50 17.51 -33.31
N VAL A 110 3.07 17.27 -32.07
CA VAL A 110 1.77 16.70 -31.75
C VAL A 110 0.91 17.71 -31.00
N ARG A 111 -0.10 18.25 -31.68
CA ARG A 111 -1.07 19.16 -31.06
C ARG A 111 -1.80 18.49 -29.90
N PHE A 112 -1.56 18.99 -28.70
CA PHE A 112 -2.25 18.58 -27.48
C PHE A 112 -2.52 19.78 -26.60
N GLU A 113 -3.74 19.87 -26.06
CA GLU A 113 -4.22 21.05 -25.32
C GLU A 113 -3.45 21.34 -24.01
N LEU A 114 -2.75 20.36 -23.44
CA LEU A 114 -1.95 20.52 -22.22
C LEU A 114 -0.45 20.60 -22.50
N ALA A 115 -0.02 20.75 -23.77
CA ALA A 115 1.40 20.82 -24.13
C ALA A 115 2.15 21.91 -23.35
N GLU A 116 1.56 23.11 -23.26
CA GLU A 116 2.12 24.28 -22.56
C GLU A 116 2.35 24.04 -21.05
N ARG A 117 1.71 23.04 -20.43
CA ARG A 117 1.93 22.71 -19.02
C ARG A 117 3.35 22.25 -18.73
N PHE A 118 4.01 21.64 -19.71
CA PHE A 118 5.40 21.20 -19.58
C PHE A 118 6.42 22.36 -19.72
N CYS A 119 5.94 23.58 -19.95
CA CYS A 119 6.72 24.82 -19.90
C CYS A 119 6.33 25.71 -18.69
N ASP A 120 5.30 25.32 -17.93
CA ASP A 120 4.79 26.05 -16.77
C ASP A 120 5.51 25.58 -15.50
N PHE A 121 6.43 26.40 -15.00
CA PHE A 121 7.24 26.06 -13.82
C PHE A 121 6.39 25.77 -12.58
N GLU A 122 5.31 26.53 -12.34
CA GLU A 122 4.44 26.32 -11.18
C GLU A 122 3.74 24.95 -11.28
N TRP A 123 3.31 24.59 -12.48
CA TRP A 123 2.71 23.28 -12.76
C TRP A 123 3.74 22.15 -12.59
N LEU A 124 4.97 22.33 -13.06
CA LEU A 124 6.05 21.36 -12.93
C LEU A 124 6.43 21.13 -11.46
N CYS A 125 6.48 22.17 -10.61
CA CYS A 125 6.68 22.00 -9.17
C CYS A 125 5.55 21.16 -8.53
N LYS A 126 4.29 21.41 -8.91
CA LYS A 126 3.15 20.62 -8.42
C LYS A 126 3.23 19.17 -8.91
N LEU A 127 3.61 18.93 -10.16
CA LEU A 127 3.79 17.59 -10.70
C LEU A 127 4.92 16.84 -9.97
N ALA A 128 6.06 17.49 -9.74
CA ALA A 128 7.21 16.94 -9.01
C ALA A 128 6.80 16.50 -7.60
N TYR A 129 6.15 17.41 -6.87
CA TYR A 129 5.60 17.09 -5.55
C TYR A 129 4.62 15.91 -5.57
N LEU A 130 3.71 15.86 -6.55
CA LEU A 130 2.76 14.76 -6.71
C LEU A 130 3.48 13.44 -7.01
N ALA A 131 4.55 13.44 -7.81
CA ALA A 131 5.39 12.27 -8.04
C ALA A 131 6.01 11.77 -6.73
N ASP A 132 6.61 12.65 -5.93
CA ASP A 132 7.26 12.31 -4.66
C ASP A 132 6.27 11.77 -3.63
N ILE A 133 5.18 12.50 -3.36
CA ILE A 133 4.23 12.13 -2.30
C ILE A 133 3.49 10.82 -2.65
N PHE A 134 3.08 10.63 -3.91
CA PHE A 134 2.45 9.38 -4.31
C PHE A 134 3.45 8.23 -4.42
N GLY A 135 4.72 8.50 -4.74
CA GLY A 135 5.81 7.54 -4.66
C GLY A 135 5.97 7.02 -3.22
N TYR A 136 6.05 7.94 -2.26
CA TYR A 136 6.14 7.63 -0.84
C TYR A 136 4.92 6.85 -0.33
N LEU A 137 3.70 7.29 -0.66
CA LEU A 137 2.46 6.61 -0.27
C LEU A 137 2.35 5.20 -0.88
N ASN A 138 2.82 5.00 -2.12
CA ASN A 138 2.91 3.67 -2.72
C ASN A 138 3.91 2.77 -1.95
N GLY A 139 5.04 3.33 -1.51
CA GLY A 139 5.99 2.64 -0.63
C GLY A 139 5.38 2.25 0.71
N LEU A 140 4.67 3.18 1.36
CA LEU A 140 3.90 2.90 2.58
C LEU A 140 2.93 1.75 2.34
N ASN A 141 2.09 1.86 1.31
CA ASN A 141 1.09 0.85 0.98
C ASN A 141 1.70 -0.55 0.80
N LEU A 142 2.78 -0.69 0.01
CA LEU A 142 3.50 -1.95 -0.14
C LEU A 142 4.02 -2.48 1.20
N SER A 143 4.52 -1.59 2.05
CA SER A 143 5.05 -1.95 3.37
C SER A 143 3.95 -2.38 4.36
N LEU A 144 2.69 -1.96 4.16
CA LEU A 144 1.53 -2.42 4.93
C LEU A 144 1.05 -3.81 4.48
N GLN A 145 1.56 -4.32 3.36
CA GLN A 145 1.26 -5.63 2.83
C GLN A 145 2.35 -6.62 3.26
N GLY A 146 1.96 -7.79 3.76
CA GLY A 146 2.90 -8.89 3.98
C GLY A 146 2.33 -9.98 4.86
N LYS A 147 2.84 -11.20 4.69
CA LYS A 147 2.38 -12.40 5.40
C LYS A 147 2.58 -12.31 6.92
N THR A 148 3.55 -11.52 7.37
CA THR A 148 3.94 -11.35 8.77
C THR A 148 3.59 -9.97 9.32
N VAL A 149 2.93 -9.12 8.55
CA VAL A 149 2.59 -7.77 8.98
C VAL A 149 1.49 -7.82 10.03
N THR A 150 1.80 -7.31 11.23
CA THR A 150 0.85 -7.25 12.35
C THR A 150 0.15 -5.89 12.44
N VAL A 151 -0.92 -5.82 13.22
CA VAL A 151 -1.60 -4.55 13.50
C VAL A 151 -0.67 -3.50 14.13
N PHE A 152 0.22 -3.92 15.03
CA PHE A 152 1.21 -3.05 15.66
C PHE A 152 2.16 -2.46 14.62
N GLN A 153 2.65 -3.28 13.68
CA GLN A 153 3.52 -2.81 12.61
C GLN A 153 2.81 -1.86 11.65
N VAL A 154 1.54 -2.10 11.34
CA VAL A 154 0.71 -1.15 10.58
C VAL A 154 0.63 0.18 11.34
N GLN A 155 0.31 0.14 12.63
CA GLN A 155 0.18 1.34 13.46
C GLN A 155 1.49 2.14 13.51
N ASN A 156 2.61 1.47 13.79
CA ASN A 156 3.94 2.08 13.84
C ASN A 156 4.31 2.77 12.52
N LYS A 157 4.00 2.15 11.38
CA LYS A 157 4.27 2.72 10.05
C LYS A 157 3.39 3.93 9.73
N ILE A 158 2.13 3.91 10.16
CA ILE A 158 1.22 5.03 10.01
C ILE A 158 1.66 6.20 10.91
N ASP A 159 2.00 5.93 12.16
CA ASP A 159 2.47 6.95 13.10
C ASP A 159 3.77 7.59 12.65
N ALA A 160 4.72 6.79 12.15
CA ALA A 160 5.95 7.29 11.55
C ALA A 160 5.67 8.16 10.31
N THR A 161 4.68 7.79 9.50
CA THR A 161 4.30 8.58 8.31
C THR A 161 3.67 9.91 8.69
N ILE A 162 2.76 9.93 9.66
CA ILE A 162 2.15 11.18 10.17
C ILE A 162 3.24 12.13 10.68
N LYS A 163 4.16 11.62 11.53
CA LYS A 163 5.28 12.40 12.06
C LYS A 163 6.22 12.91 10.94
N LYS A 164 6.44 12.12 9.89
CA LYS A 164 7.22 12.56 8.73
C LYS A 164 6.52 13.68 7.97
N PHE A 165 5.21 13.61 7.75
CA PHE A 165 4.47 14.69 7.09
C PHE A 165 4.49 15.99 7.91
N GLU A 166 4.34 15.91 9.23
CA GLU A 166 4.53 17.06 10.13
C GLU A 166 5.95 17.64 10.06
N MET A 167 6.97 16.79 9.91
CA MET A 167 8.34 17.23 9.72
C MET A 167 8.57 17.86 8.35
N TRP A 168 8.02 17.28 7.28
CA TRP A 168 8.12 17.80 5.92
C TRP A 168 7.41 19.13 5.78
N ASP A 169 6.27 19.31 6.42
CA ASP A 169 5.55 20.59 6.51
C ASP A 169 6.43 21.69 7.13
N ARG A 170 7.12 21.39 8.24
CA ARG A 170 8.11 22.31 8.83
C ARG A 170 9.27 22.63 7.89
N ARG A 171 9.77 21.63 7.15
CA ARG A 171 10.86 21.81 6.17
C ARG A 171 10.43 22.69 4.99
N VAL A 172 9.20 22.52 4.49
CA VAL A 172 8.61 23.41 3.46
C VAL A 172 8.59 24.86 3.95
N GLY A 173 8.21 25.10 5.21
CA GLY A 173 8.26 26.44 5.82
C GLY A 173 9.68 27.02 5.96
N GLN A 174 10.71 26.17 5.90
CA GLN A 174 12.13 26.53 5.94
C GLN A 174 12.77 26.56 4.55
N ASN A 175 11.98 26.44 3.48
CA ASN A 175 12.46 26.32 2.10
C ASN A 175 13.42 25.13 1.88
N ASN A 176 13.24 24.04 2.64
CA ASN A 176 14.01 22.80 2.49
C ASN A 176 13.11 21.71 1.89
N PHE A 177 13.50 21.17 0.74
CA PHE A 177 12.74 20.17 -0.02
C PHE A 177 13.47 18.82 -0.17
N GLU A 178 14.57 18.57 0.54
CA GLU A 178 15.38 17.33 0.44
C GLU A 178 14.61 16.03 0.72
N SER A 179 13.38 16.12 1.24
CA SER A 179 12.52 14.95 1.47
C SER A 179 11.59 14.62 0.30
N LEU A 180 11.60 15.48 -0.72
CA LEU A 180 10.80 15.46 -1.92
C LEU A 180 11.78 15.52 -3.08
N ASP A 181 12.40 14.38 -3.40
CA ASP A 181 13.56 14.27 -4.29
C ASP A 181 13.30 14.97 -5.65
N SER A 182 12.20 14.65 -6.32
CA SER A 182 11.84 15.22 -7.62
C SER A 182 11.67 16.73 -7.55
N LEU A 183 11.02 17.23 -6.50
CA LEU A 183 10.83 18.67 -6.30
C LEU A 183 12.17 19.37 -5.97
N SER A 184 12.98 18.77 -5.11
CA SER A 184 14.29 19.29 -4.72
C SER A 184 15.21 19.40 -5.94
N ASP A 185 15.25 18.36 -6.77
CA ASP A 185 16.06 18.31 -7.98
C ASP A 185 15.61 19.38 -8.98
N LEU A 186 14.30 19.59 -9.16
CA LEU A 186 13.76 20.63 -10.04
C LEU A 186 14.20 22.03 -9.63
N LEU A 187 14.07 22.34 -8.33
CA LEU A 187 14.41 23.65 -7.78
C LEU A 187 15.93 23.89 -7.87
N GLY A 188 16.73 22.84 -7.65
CA GLY A 188 18.18 22.88 -7.81
C GLY A 188 18.61 23.08 -9.27
N SER A 189 17.99 22.37 -10.22
CA SER A 189 18.35 22.46 -11.65
C SER A 189 17.99 23.80 -12.29
N GLU A 190 16.90 24.42 -11.84
CA GLU A 190 16.42 25.71 -12.37
C GLU A 190 16.96 26.90 -11.55
N GLU A 191 17.80 26.66 -10.54
CA GLU A 191 18.31 27.66 -9.58
C GLU A 191 17.21 28.61 -9.07
N SER A 192 16.03 28.06 -8.80
CA SER A 192 14.79 28.83 -8.58
C SER A 192 14.14 28.51 -7.25
N GLU A 193 13.51 29.53 -6.63
CA GLU A 193 12.69 29.33 -5.44
C GLU A 193 11.32 28.74 -5.80
N ILE A 194 10.75 27.96 -4.88
CA ILE A 194 9.39 27.45 -5.04
C ILE A 194 8.38 28.63 -5.05
N PRO A 195 7.39 28.64 -5.95
CA PRO A 195 6.32 29.63 -5.89
C PRO A 195 5.54 29.51 -4.57
N ARG A 196 5.23 30.65 -3.94
CA ARG A 196 4.52 30.69 -2.64
C ARG A 196 3.18 29.96 -2.66
N SER A 197 2.46 30.01 -3.78
CA SER A 197 1.21 29.26 -4.00
C SER A 197 1.42 27.76 -3.90
N VAL A 198 2.51 27.25 -4.50
CA VAL A 198 2.87 25.82 -4.48
C VAL A 198 3.29 25.41 -3.07
N ALA A 199 4.16 26.17 -2.42
CA ALA A 199 4.59 25.88 -1.05
C ALA A 199 3.39 25.78 -0.08
N SER A 200 2.44 26.72 -0.19
CA SER A 200 1.19 26.68 0.58
C SER A 200 0.33 25.46 0.26
N ALA A 201 0.19 25.09 -1.02
CA ALA A 201 -0.55 23.92 -1.43
C ALA A 201 0.07 22.61 -0.92
N VAL A 202 1.41 22.51 -0.95
CA VAL A 202 2.18 21.36 -0.42
C VAL A 202 1.97 21.23 1.09
N SER A 203 2.17 22.31 1.84
CA SER A 203 1.98 22.36 3.29
C SER A 203 0.56 21.93 3.69
N ALA A 204 -0.47 22.52 3.06
CA ALA A 204 -1.86 22.19 3.31
C ALA A 204 -2.18 20.71 3.01
N HIS A 205 -1.60 20.16 1.94
CA HIS A 205 -1.81 18.76 1.58
C HIS A 205 -1.14 17.79 2.58
N LEU A 206 0.09 18.07 3.03
CA LEU A 206 0.78 17.26 4.04
C LEU A 206 0.01 17.21 5.37
N GLN A 207 -0.49 18.35 5.84
CA GLN A 207 -1.32 18.44 7.05
C GLN A 207 -2.64 17.67 6.89
N ALA A 208 -3.29 17.80 5.72
CA ALA A 208 -4.51 17.07 5.41
C ALA A 208 -4.27 15.55 5.40
N LEU A 209 -3.18 15.09 4.78
CA LEU A 209 -2.81 13.67 4.75
C LEU A 209 -2.56 13.13 6.16
N GLY A 210 -1.81 13.85 7.00
CA GLY A 210 -1.60 13.46 8.40
C GLY A 210 -2.92 13.33 9.18
N THR A 211 -3.81 14.32 9.02
CA THR A 211 -5.13 14.32 9.66
C THR A 211 -6.01 13.16 9.19
N GLN A 212 -6.07 12.91 7.87
CA GLN A 212 -6.85 11.81 7.32
C GLN A 212 -6.28 10.46 7.72
N LEU A 213 -4.95 10.29 7.73
CA LEU A 213 -4.32 9.06 8.21
C LEU A 213 -4.69 8.80 9.66
N ARG A 214 -4.65 9.80 10.54
CA ARG A 214 -5.08 9.63 11.94
C ARG A 214 -6.56 9.27 12.07
N LYS A 215 -7.42 9.89 11.25
CA LYS A 215 -8.86 9.60 11.22
C LYS A 215 -9.13 8.15 10.80
N TYR A 216 -8.48 7.68 9.74
CA TYR A 216 -8.66 6.33 9.23
C TYR A 216 -7.88 5.30 10.03
N PHE A 217 -6.84 5.69 10.79
CA PHE A 217 -6.03 4.85 11.69
C PHE A 217 -5.95 5.50 13.08
N PRO A 218 -7.03 5.36 13.88
CA PRO A 218 -7.04 5.82 15.26
C PRO A 218 -5.87 5.21 16.03
N ALA A 219 -5.31 5.97 16.97
CA ALA A 219 -4.29 5.46 17.87
C ALA A 219 -4.81 4.20 18.59
N GLN A 220 -3.97 3.18 18.71
CA GLN A 220 -4.32 1.98 19.45
C GLN A 220 -4.48 2.32 20.94
N ASP A 221 -5.44 1.65 21.58
CA ASP A 221 -5.49 1.63 23.03
C ASP A 221 -4.34 0.79 23.61
N ASN A 222 -4.01 1.05 24.87
CA ASN A 222 -2.98 0.30 25.57
C ASN A 222 -3.45 -1.10 26.02
N MET A 223 -4.71 -1.49 25.74
CA MET A 223 -5.30 -2.73 26.28
C MET A 223 -4.60 -3.99 25.78
N ASN A 224 -3.96 -3.91 24.61
CA ASN A 224 -3.33 -5.04 23.93
C ASN A 224 -1.80 -4.98 23.96
N ASN A 225 -1.19 -4.04 24.69
CA ASN A 225 0.26 -3.86 24.72
C ASN A 225 1.01 -5.08 25.28
N TRP A 226 0.34 -5.88 26.12
CA TRP A 226 0.87 -7.15 26.62
C TRP A 226 1.15 -8.17 25.52
N ILE A 227 0.51 -8.05 24.35
CA ILE A 227 0.76 -8.92 23.21
C ILE A 227 2.15 -8.67 22.64
N GLU A 228 2.54 -7.39 22.48
CA GLU A 228 3.86 -7.01 21.95
C GLU A 228 4.95 -7.04 23.02
N ASN A 229 4.59 -6.88 24.31
CA ASN A 229 5.54 -6.79 25.42
C ASN A 229 5.19 -7.72 26.60
N PRO A 230 5.03 -9.05 26.37
CA PRO A 230 4.53 -9.96 27.41
C PRO A 230 5.46 -10.16 28.61
N PHE A 231 6.75 -9.79 28.48
CA PHE A 231 7.77 -9.93 29.54
C PHE A 231 8.13 -8.62 30.25
N VAL A 232 7.50 -7.50 29.88
CA VAL A 232 7.83 -6.16 30.40
C VAL A 232 6.62 -5.51 31.08
N ILE A 233 5.42 -5.73 30.56
CA ILE A 233 4.21 -5.11 31.11
C ILE A 233 3.86 -5.70 32.47
N GLN A 234 3.32 -4.88 33.38
CA GLN A 234 2.72 -5.40 34.60
C GLN A 234 1.35 -6.00 34.24
N ALA A 235 1.08 -7.24 34.65
CA ALA A 235 -0.15 -7.94 34.28
C ALA A 235 -1.44 -7.19 34.70
N GLN A 236 -1.35 -6.40 35.77
CA GLN A 236 -2.42 -5.51 36.25
C GLN A 236 -2.82 -4.39 35.26
N ASP A 237 -1.90 -3.97 34.38
CA ASP A 237 -2.15 -2.93 33.38
C ASP A 237 -2.82 -3.49 32.12
N ALA A 238 -2.91 -4.83 32.00
CA ALA A 238 -3.56 -5.50 30.88
C ALA A 238 -5.10 -5.56 31.08
N ALA A 239 -5.75 -4.41 30.94
CA ALA A 239 -7.20 -4.24 31.18
C ALA A 239 -8.12 -5.16 30.33
N GLY A 240 -7.60 -5.76 29.25
CA GLY A 240 -8.34 -6.73 28.41
C GLY A 240 -8.31 -8.18 28.91
N LEU A 241 -7.62 -8.47 30.00
CA LEU A 241 -7.45 -9.82 30.55
C LEU A 241 -8.32 -10.03 31.80
N SER A 242 -8.86 -11.24 31.93
CA SER A 242 -9.47 -11.73 33.17
C SER A 242 -8.39 -12.05 34.20
N SER A 243 -8.75 -12.17 35.48
CA SER A 243 -7.79 -12.49 36.55
C SER A 243 -6.97 -13.74 36.27
N ARG A 244 -7.60 -14.81 35.75
CA ARG A 244 -6.89 -16.04 35.38
C ARG A 244 -5.88 -15.86 34.25
N GLU A 245 -6.18 -14.99 33.29
CA GLU A 245 -5.27 -14.69 32.19
C GLU A 245 -4.15 -13.74 32.63
N GLN A 246 -4.42 -12.87 33.61
CA GLN A 246 -3.38 -12.07 34.27
C GLN A 246 -2.40 -12.98 35.03
N ASP A 247 -2.90 -13.97 35.78
CA ASP A 247 -2.05 -14.97 36.44
C ASP A 247 -1.19 -15.73 35.43
N SER A 248 -1.79 -16.18 34.32
CA SER A 248 -1.07 -16.82 33.21
C SER A 248 0.00 -15.91 32.59
N LEU A 249 -0.29 -14.60 32.47
CA LEU A 249 0.67 -13.62 31.95
C LEU A 249 1.83 -13.41 32.93
N VAL A 250 1.58 -13.44 34.25
CA VAL A 250 2.63 -13.38 35.27
C VAL A 250 3.55 -14.59 35.15
N GLU A 251 3.00 -15.81 35.10
CA GLU A 251 3.77 -17.04 34.92
C GLU A 251 4.62 -16.99 33.64
N LEU A 252 4.01 -16.61 32.51
CA LEU A 252 4.71 -16.46 31.24
C LEU A 252 5.81 -15.41 31.33
N SER A 253 5.58 -14.27 32.00
CA SER A 253 6.58 -13.20 32.12
C SER A 253 7.83 -13.61 32.91
N CYS A 254 7.70 -14.62 33.77
CA CYS A 254 8.79 -15.21 34.56
C CYS A 254 9.51 -16.37 33.83
N ASP A 255 9.00 -16.84 32.69
CA ASP A 255 9.60 -17.94 31.94
C ASP A 255 10.80 -17.44 31.10
N SER A 256 12.00 -17.75 31.57
CA SER A 256 13.25 -17.39 30.89
C SER A 256 13.44 -18.07 29.52
N SER A 257 12.90 -19.27 29.33
CA SER A 257 13.01 -20.03 28.07
C SER A 257 12.11 -19.41 27.00
N LEU A 258 10.86 -19.13 27.35
CA LEU A 258 9.94 -18.42 26.47
C LEU A 258 10.41 -17.00 26.18
N LYS A 259 11.05 -16.31 27.14
CA LYS A 259 11.64 -14.99 26.93
C LYS A 259 12.75 -15.03 25.88
N LEU A 260 13.63 -16.02 25.94
CA LEU A 260 14.68 -16.20 24.93
C LEU A 260 14.06 -16.49 23.56
N GLU A 261 13.08 -17.40 23.48
CA GLU A 261 12.40 -17.74 22.23
C GLU A 261 11.67 -16.52 21.63
N PHE A 262 11.05 -15.68 22.46
CA PHE A 262 10.39 -14.45 22.04
C PHE A 262 11.36 -13.51 21.29
N THR A 263 12.60 -13.36 21.78
CA THR A 263 13.60 -12.52 21.11
C THR A 263 14.10 -13.08 19.79
N GLN A 264 13.92 -14.38 19.55
CA GLN A 264 14.43 -15.10 18.38
C GLN A 264 13.34 -15.39 17.34
N THR A 265 12.08 -15.17 17.65
CA THR A 265 10.94 -15.56 16.80
C THR A 265 10.03 -14.39 16.46
N HIS A 266 9.31 -14.51 15.34
CA HIS A 266 8.29 -13.52 14.99
C HIS A 266 7.09 -13.60 15.96
N LEU A 267 6.54 -12.44 16.31
CA LEU A 267 5.43 -12.27 17.25
C LEU A 267 4.28 -13.28 17.07
N VAL A 268 3.81 -13.45 15.83
CA VAL A 268 2.70 -14.39 15.54
C VAL A 268 3.11 -15.85 15.79
N ARG A 269 4.34 -16.23 15.45
CA ARG A 269 4.85 -17.59 15.68
C ARG A 269 5.04 -17.88 17.16
N PHE A 270 5.55 -16.89 17.90
CA PHE A 270 5.66 -16.97 19.35
C PHE A 270 4.30 -17.27 19.99
N TRP A 271 3.27 -16.48 19.69
CA TRP A 271 1.94 -16.72 20.27
C TRP A 271 1.33 -18.07 19.86
N ILE A 272 1.59 -18.57 18.65
CA ILE A 272 1.20 -19.93 18.23
C ILE A 272 1.91 -20.99 19.07
N ARG A 273 3.20 -20.80 19.39
CA ARG A 273 3.96 -21.72 20.26
C ARG A 273 3.43 -21.71 21.69
N VAL A 274 3.17 -20.52 22.23
CA VAL A 274 2.64 -20.29 23.58
C VAL A 274 1.27 -20.95 23.76
N PHE A 275 0.49 -21.11 22.70
CA PHE A 275 -0.82 -21.78 22.75
C PHE A 275 -0.78 -23.19 23.37
N LYS A 276 0.35 -23.90 23.29
CA LYS A 276 0.49 -25.22 23.90
C LYS A 276 0.49 -25.19 25.44
N GLU A 277 0.98 -24.09 26.02
CA GLU A 277 1.21 -23.96 27.47
C GLU A 277 0.17 -23.01 28.10
N TYR A 278 -0.14 -21.90 27.43
CA TYR A 278 -1.09 -20.88 27.88
C TYR A 278 -2.20 -20.65 26.85
N PRO A 279 -3.10 -21.64 26.62
CA PRO A 279 -4.05 -21.63 25.49
C PRO A 279 -5.01 -20.45 25.50
N HIS A 280 -5.53 -20.05 26.67
CA HIS A 280 -6.48 -18.94 26.78
C HIS A 280 -5.83 -17.58 26.47
N LEU A 281 -4.64 -17.35 27.02
CA LEU A 281 -3.86 -16.14 26.78
C LEU A 281 -3.43 -16.04 25.31
N ALA A 282 -2.90 -17.14 24.76
CA ALA A 282 -2.51 -17.21 23.36
C ALA A 282 -3.69 -17.06 22.39
N ASP A 283 -4.86 -17.63 22.69
CA ASP A 283 -6.06 -17.48 21.86
C ASP A 283 -6.45 -16.00 21.69
N LYS A 284 -6.42 -15.21 22.78
CA LYS A 284 -6.67 -13.76 22.71
C LYS A 284 -5.64 -13.05 21.84
N ALA A 285 -4.36 -13.33 22.05
CA ALA A 285 -3.28 -12.71 21.27
C ALA A 285 -3.40 -13.05 19.77
N ILE A 286 -3.63 -14.32 19.44
CA ILE A 286 -3.76 -14.80 18.06
C ILE A 286 -5.00 -14.18 17.39
N ARG A 287 -6.15 -14.14 18.07
CA ARG A 287 -7.37 -13.51 17.52
C ARG A 287 -7.18 -12.04 17.19
N PHE A 288 -6.38 -11.33 17.99
CA PHE A 288 -6.04 -9.93 17.73
C PHE A 288 -5.07 -9.77 16.55
N LEU A 289 -4.09 -10.66 16.41
CA LEU A 289 -3.06 -10.60 15.36
C LEU A 289 -3.54 -11.14 13.99
N MET A 290 -4.47 -12.10 13.98
CA MET A 290 -4.95 -12.83 12.79
C MET A 290 -5.52 -11.93 11.67
N PRO A 291 -6.31 -10.88 11.93
CA PRO A 291 -7.01 -10.17 10.85
C PRO A 291 -6.08 -9.53 9.82
N PHE A 292 -4.84 -9.18 10.17
CA PHE A 292 -3.91 -8.46 9.29
C PHE A 292 -3.07 -9.37 8.39
N SER A 293 -2.78 -10.61 8.81
CA SER A 293 -2.17 -11.60 7.90
C SER A 293 -3.17 -12.06 6.84
N THR A 294 -4.47 -12.08 7.17
CA THR A 294 -5.52 -12.50 6.24
C THR A 294 -5.84 -11.49 5.15
N THR A 295 -5.63 -10.19 5.37
CA THR A 295 -5.84 -9.16 4.32
C THR A 295 -4.85 -9.36 3.17
N TYR A 296 -3.58 -9.69 3.46
CA TYR A 296 -2.60 -10.00 2.41
C TYR A 296 -3.05 -11.19 1.55
N LEU A 297 -3.51 -12.29 2.16
CA LEU A 297 -3.99 -13.46 1.43
C LEU A 297 -5.24 -13.14 0.61
N CYS A 298 -6.13 -12.30 1.14
CA CYS A 298 -7.32 -11.81 0.45
C CYS A 298 -6.94 -11.01 -0.81
N GLU A 299 -6.02 -10.04 -0.68
CA GLU A 299 -5.52 -9.23 -1.82
C GLU A 299 -4.76 -10.07 -2.84
N THR A 300 -3.97 -11.04 -2.40
CA THR A 300 -3.29 -12.01 -3.28
C THR A 300 -4.32 -12.84 -4.05
N GLY A 301 -5.41 -13.23 -3.38
CA GLY A 301 -6.58 -13.90 -3.96
C GLY A 301 -7.24 -13.07 -5.05
N PHE A 302 -7.61 -11.83 -4.75
CA PHE A 302 -8.21 -10.92 -5.73
C PHE A 302 -7.28 -10.64 -6.91
N SER A 303 -5.99 -10.42 -6.65
CA SER A 303 -5.00 -10.19 -7.70
C SER A 303 -4.88 -11.40 -8.64
N SER A 304 -4.82 -12.61 -8.07
CA SER A 304 -4.77 -13.86 -8.83
C SER A 304 -6.05 -14.06 -9.65
N LEU A 305 -7.22 -13.78 -9.06
CA LEU A 305 -8.51 -13.87 -9.74
C LEU A 305 -8.59 -12.92 -10.95
N VAL A 306 -8.14 -11.67 -10.80
CA VAL A 306 -8.13 -10.70 -11.89
C VAL A 306 -7.24 -11.17 -13.04
N ALA A 307 -6.06 -11.72 -12.73
CA ALA A 307 -5.14 -12.26 -13.74
C ALA A 307 -5.71 -13.51 -14.44
N LEU A 308 -6.40 -14.39 -13.72
CA LEU A 308 -7.06 -15.57 -14.31
C LEU A 308 -8.22 -15.15 -15.23
N LYS A 309 -9.03 -14.19 -14.78
CA LYS A 309 -10.19 -13.68 -15.54
C LYS A 309 -9.80 -13.03 -16.87
N THR A 310 -8.65 -12.36 -16.96
CA THR A 310 -8.22 -11.73 -18.21
C THR A 310 -7.75 -12.74 -19.25
N LYS A 311 -7.18 -13.88 -18.84
CA LYS A 311 -6.63 -14.89 -19.75
C LYS A 311 -7.67 -15.91 -20.26
N TYR A 312 -8.70 -16.21 -19.47
CA TYR A 312 -9.61 -17.34 -19.73
C TYR A 312 -11.10 -16.96 -19.76
N ARG A 313 -11.47 -15.80 -20.33
CA ARG A 313 -12.84 -15.23 -20.35
C ARG A 313 -13.99 -16.17 -20.77
N ASN A 314 -13.73 -17.39 -21.24
CA ASN A 314 -14.75 -18.36 -21.67
C ASN A 314 -15.07 -19.48 -20.65
N ARG A 315 -14.37 -19.59 -19.50
CA ARG A 315 -14.70 -20.58 -18.44
C ARG A 315 -14.76 -19.89 -17.08
N LEU A 316 -15.94 -19.91 -16.45
CA LEU A 316 -16.28 -19.17 -15.24
C LEU A 316 -15.83 -19.85 -13.93
N ASP A 317 -15.43 -21.12 -13.96
CA ASP A 317 -14.90 -21.81 -12.77
C ASP A 317 -13.38 -21.66 -12.68
N VAL A 318 -12.96 -20.81 -11.74
CA VAL A 318 -11.56 -20.48 -11.45
C VAL A 318 -11.07 -21.14 -10.16
N THR A 319 -11.89 -21.98 -9.53
CA THR A 319 -11.66 -22.46 -8.15
C THR A 319 -10.34 -23.22 -8.03
N SER A 320 -10.12 -24.19 -8.92
CA SER A 320 -8.91 -25.02 -8.94
C SER A 320 -7.65 -24.20 -9.23
N ASP A 321 -7.74 -23.26 -10.18
CA ASP A 321 -6.63 -22.37 -10.53
C ASP A 321 -6.25 -21.44 -9.37
N LEU A 322 -7.25 -20.89 -8.69
CA LEU A 322 -7.05 -20.02 -7.53
C LEU A 322 -6.39 -20.81 -6.38
N ARG A 323 -6.82 -22.06 -6.13
CA ARG A 323 -6.18 -22.94 -5.14
C ARG A 323 -4.71 -23.18 -5.46
N LEU A 324 -4.38 -23.49 -6.71
CA LEU A 324 -3.00 -23.68 -7.17
C LEU A 324 -2.16 -22.40 -7.07
N LYS A 325 -2.77 -21.22 -7.24
CA LYS A 325 -2.03 -19.95 -7.18
C LYS A 325 -1.82 -19.41 -5.76
N LEU A 326 -2.72 -19.73 -4.84
CA LEU A 326 -2.65 -19.25 -3.46
C LEU A 326 -1.96 -20.24 -2.51
N THR A 327 -1.81 -21.49 -2.90
CA THR A 327 -1.13 -22.49 -2.08
C THR A 327 0.39 -22.25 -2.03
N THR A 328 0.99 -22.53 -0.88
CA THR A 328 2.45 -22.64 -0.72
C THR A 328 2.97 -24.02 -1.06
N ILE A 329 2.08 -24.99 -1.29
CA ILE A 329 2.42 -26.36 -1.65
C ILE A 329 2.85 -26.39 -3.11
N GLN A 330 4.09 -26.82 -3.38
CA GLN A 330 4.54 -27.05 -4.74
C GLN A 330 4.06 -28.43 -5.22
N PRO A 331 3.21 -28.51 -6.25
CA PRO A 331 2.85 -29.79 -6.83
C PRO A 331 4.09 -30.43 -7.45
N ASN A 332 4.30 -31.72 -7.20
CA ASN A 332 5.36 -32.48 -7.87
C ASN A 332 4.92 -32.76 -9.32
N ILE A 333 5.23 -31.82 -10.21
CA ILE A 333 4.83 -31.87 -11.63
C ILE A 333 5.39 -33.12 -12.32
N GLY A 334 6.59 -33.57 -11.96
CA GLY A 334 7.19 -34.78 -12.53
C GLY A 334 6.39 -36.04 -12.19
N ALA A 335 5.97 -36.19 -10.93
CA ALA A 335 5.11 -37.29 -10.50
C ALA A 335 3.71 -37.22 -11.15
N LEU A 336 3.14 -36.02 -11.28
CA LEU A 336 1.84 -35.84 -11.93
C LEU A 336 1.89 -36.14 -13.43
N ALA A 337 2.93 -35.68 -14.13
CA ALA A 337 3.10 -35.91 -15.57
C ALA A 337 3.35 -37.39 -15.88
N SER A 338 4.13 -38.09 -15.05
CA SER A 338 4.38 -39.53 -15.21
C SER A 338 3.16 -40.41 -14.90
N ALA A 339 2.23 -39.92 -14.08
CA ALA A 339 0.95 -40.58 -13.82
C ALA A 339 -0.11 -40.34 -14.90
N MET A 340 0.11 -39.40 -15.82
CA MET A 340 -0.83 -39.14 -16.93
C MET A 340 -0.50 -40.02 -18.13
N GLN A 341 -1.52 -40.69 -18.67
CA GLN A 341 -1.39 -41.55 -19.83
C GLN A 341 -1.03 -40.70 -21.06
N HIS A 342 0.17 -40.91 -21.60
CA HIS A 342 0.66 -40.22 -22.79
C HIS A 342 -0.31 -40.48 -23.95
N HIS A 343 -0.99 -39.45 -24.44
CA HIS A 343 -1.76 -39.53 -25.69
C HIS A 343 -0.85 -39.03 -26.80
N PRO A 344 -0.16 -39.92 -27.56
CA PRO A 344 0.49 -39.48 -28.78
C PRO A 344 -0.60 -38.96 -29.72
N SER A 345 -0.51 -37.68 -30.09
CA SER A 345 -1.31 -37.14 -31.19
C SER A 345 -0.96 -37.90 -32.45
N HIS A 346 -1.99 -38.44 -33.12
CA HIS A 346 -1.89 -39.15 -34.39
C HIS A 346 -1.38 -38.27 -35.53
#